data_AF-A0A0P7U723-F1
#
_entry.id   AF-A0A0P7U723-F1
#
_cell.length_a   1.000
_cell.length_b   1.000
_cell.length_c   1.000
_cell.angle_alpha   90.00
_cell.angle_beta   90.00
_cell.angle_gamma   90.00
#
_symmetry.space_group_name_H-M   'P 1'
#
loop_
_entity.id
_entity.type
_entity.pdbx_description
1 polymer ?
#
loop_
_entity_poly.entity_id
_entity_poly.type
_entity_poly.pdbx_seq_one_letter_code
_entity_poly.pdbx_strand_id
1 'polypeptide(L)'
;MFFLFALDQSNGKNALLKALLNLKDGRNDTVEFLLDVAEKMGDLKEFVNAAYTDSYYRGHTALHIAIERRSKYFVELLVRKGADVHAKACGKFFQPHDGPSFYFGELPLSLAACTNQRDVVDFLMDNPYQKVNIMETDSLGNTVLHALVLVADNSTENTNFINSMYDHILTRTTKLHPEILVEDIENKEGLNPLKLAAKTGKIGLFRNMIQREFNDKEIVHLSRKFTEWVYGPVQSSLYDLASVDSYEKNSVMEIIVYGSTIPAVLFIIASVLYCCGKKEYLGFMVLCLALSWINLLHFSRGSRHMGIYNVMIQQMILGDVLLFLFVYMVYLFGFSAAVVTLIDDSPNNMTATSLTEEKPDCKNPTFNDFRFTTLELFKFTIGMGDLEFTDQYQYKEVFYVLLISYIVFTYILLLNMLIALMNKTVEKLSEESRNIWKLQRAVTILDLERSLPSFLRRRFRSGVEKKLGWACGEETRWCFR
;
A
#
# COMPACT_ATOMS: atom_id res chain seq x y z
N MET A 1 -9.38 42.77 36.95
CA MET A 1 -7.99 42.31 36.74
C MET A 1 -7.78 40.79 36.94
N PHE A 2 -8.81 39.94 37.16
CA PHE A 2 -8.54 38.49 37.45
C PHE A 2 -9.50 37.47 36.80
N PHE A 3 -10.55 37.87 36.08
CA PHE A 3 -11.59 36.92 35.62
C PHE A 3 -11.37 36.32 34.23
N LEU A 4 -10.45 36.84 33.41
CA LEU A 4 -10.19 36.34 32.04
C LEU A 4 -8.90 35.53 31.90
N PHE A 5 -8.08 35.46 32.95
CA PHE A 5 -6.89 34.61 33.03
C PHE A 5 -7.17 33.23 33.66
N ALA A 6 -8.41 32.75 33.63
CA ALA A 6 -8.71 31.35 33.87
C ALA A 6 -8.32 30.52 32.64
N LEU A 7 -7.06 30.64 32.21
CA LEU A 7 -6.38 29.58 31.49
C LEU A 7 -6.34 28.42 32.47
N ASP A 8 -7.04 27.34 32.15
CA ASP A 8 -6.80 26.07 32.84
C ASP A 8 -5.32 25.74 32.62
N GLN A 9 -4.49 25.96 33.66
CA GLN A 9 -3.02 26.01 33.56
C GLN A 9 -2.42 24.73 33.01
N SER A 10 -3.17 23.62 33.00
CA SER A 10 -2.72 22.34 32.48
C SER A 10 -2.79 22.21 30.96
N ASN A 11 -3.71 22.90 30.26
CA ASN A 11 -3.99 22.64 28.83
C ASN A 11 -4.06 23.90 27.94
N GLY A 12 -3.96 25.11 28.49
CA GLY A 12 -4.04 26.36 27.72
C GLY A 12 -5.46 26.67 27.20
N LYS A 13 -6.50 26.14 27.85
CA LYS A 13 -7.90 26.35 27.47
C LYS A 13 -8.32 27.79 27.74
N ASN A 14 -8.60 28.54 26.68
CA ASN A 14 -9.20 29.87 26.74
C ASN A 14 -10.74 29.77 26.89
N ALA A 15 -11.35 30.74 27.57
CA ALA A 15 -12.80 30.89 27.71
C ALA A 15 -13.50 30.93 26.33
N LEU A 16 -12.86 31.54 25.33
CA LEU A 16 -13.34 31.56 23.93
C LEU A 16 -13.46 30.15 23.34
N LEU A 17 -12.43 29.30 23.52
CA LEU A 17 -12.42 27.92 23.04
C LEU A 17 -13.57 27.13 23.68
N LYS A 18 -13.81 27.33 24.98
CA LYS A 18 -14.91 26.65 25.69
C LYS A 18 -16.28 27.12 25.22
N ALA A 19 -16.44 28.41 24.94
CA ALA A 19 -17.69 28.98 24.42
C ALA A 19 -18.02 28.43 23.03
N LEU A 20 -17.03 28.29 22.14
CA LEU A 20 -17.19 27.72 20.80
C LEU A 20 -17.42 26.20 20.81
N LEU A 21 -16.95 25.49 21.83
CA LEU A 21 -17.25 24.06 21.99
C LEU A 21 -18.71 23.81 22.37
N ASN A 22 -19.34 24.75 23.09
CA ASN A 22 -20.70 24.63 23.63
C ASN A 22 -21.67 25.56 22.89
N LEU A 23 -21.98 25.25 21.64
CA LEU A 23 -22.98 25.98 20.85
C LEU A 23 -24.38 25.39 21.08
N LYS A 24 -25.37 26.26 21.29
CA LYS A 24 -26.80 25.90 21.28
C LYS A 24 -27.37 26.38 19.95
N ASP A 25 -27.91 25.46 19.15
CA ASP A 25 -28.44 25.76 17.80
C ASP A 25 -27.45 26.52 16.88
N GLY A 26 -26.15 26.24 17.04
CA GLY A 26 -25.08 26.87 16.25
C GLY A 26 -24.74 28.31 16.65
N ARG A 27 -25.34 28.85 17.73
CA ARG A 27 -25.06 30.18 18.27
C ARG A 27 -24.65 30.15 19.75
N ASN A 28 -23.94 31.18 20.16
CA ASN A 28 -23.57 31.45 21.53
C ASN A 28 -23.21 32.94 21.69
N ASP A 29 -24.14 33.71 22.23
CA ASP A 29 -24.00 35.17 22.37
C ASP A 29 -22.84 35.58 23.30
N THR A 30 -22.37 34.66 24.14
CA THR A 30 -21.21 34.91 25.01
C THR A 30 -19.92 35.09 24.22
N VAL A 31 -19.81 34.54 23.00
CA VAL A 31 -18.61 34.67 22.16
C VAL A 31 -18.41 36.13 21.75
N GLU A 32 -19.46 36.81 21.30
CA GLU A 32 -19.40 38.23 20.93
C GLU A 32 -19.06 39.11 22.13
N PHE A 33 -19.71 38.85 23.26
CA PHE A 33 -19.43 39.59 24.49
C PHE A 33 -17.97 39.42 24.95
N LEU A 34 -17.41 38.22 24.87
CA LEU A 34 -16.01 37.97 25.21
C LEU A 34 -15.04 38.70 24.27
N LEU A 35 -15.35 38.76 22.98
CA LEU A 35 -14.54 39.49 22.00
C LEU A 35 -14.59 41.00 22.23
N ASP A 36 -15.76 41.57 22.52
CA ASP A 36 -15.92 43.00 22.84
C ASP A 36 -15.18 43.39 24.12
N VAL A 37 -15.17 42.52 25.13
CA VAL A 37 -14.40 42.72 26.35
C VAL A 37 -12.90 42.66 26.06
N ALA A 38 -12.43 41.71 25.26
CA ALA A 38 -11.02 41.60 24.87
C ALA A 38 -10.57 42.83 24.05
N GLU A 39 -11.44 43.36 23.18
CA GLU A 39 -11.18 44.58 22.42
C GLU A 39 -11.03 45.81 23.34
N LYS A 40 -11.89 45.95 24.36
CA LYS A 40 -11.77 47.01 25.39
C LYS A 40 -10.51 46.87 26.24
N MET A 41 -10.01 45.65 26.45
CA MET A 41 -8.77 45.41 27.18
C MET A 41 -7.50 45.60 26.33
N GLY A 42 -7.64 45.72 25.01
CA GLY A 42 -6.52 45.91 24.07
C GLY A 42 -5.78 44.62 23.70
N ASP A 43 -6.29 43.45 24.08
CA ASP A 43 -5.61 42.15 23.93
C ASP A 43 -6.33 41.19 22.96
N LEU A 44 -7.03 41.76 21.97
CA LEU A 44 -7.90 41.01 21.07
C LEU A 44 -7.15 39.96 20.25
N LYS A 45 -5.96 40.29 19.72
CA LYS A 45 -5.19 39.40 18.84
C LYS A 45 -4.63 38.20 19.58
N GLU A 46 -4.10 38.38 20.80
CA GLU A 46 -3.58 37.28 21.60
C GLU A 46 -4.72 36.37 22.05
N PHE A 47 -5.85 36.97 22.45
CA PHE A 47 -7.03 36.23 22.90
C PHE A 47 -7.64 35.34 21.81
N VAL A 48 -7.79 35.86 20.58
CA VAL A 48 -8.35 35.12 19.44
C VAL A 48 -7.41 34.02 18.94
N ASN A 49 -6.11 34.29 18.94
CA ASN A 49 -5.08 33.36 18.44
C ASN A 49 -4.51 32.45 19.53
N ALA A 50 -5.08 32.47 20.74
CA ALA A 50 -4.74 31.55 21.79
C ALA A 50 -4.94 30.10 21.32
N ALA A 51 -3.85 29.33 21.33
CA ALA A 51 -3.82 27.95 20.91
C ALA A 51 -3.66 27.01 22.10
N TYR A 52 -4.16 25.78 21.97
CA TYR A 52 -3.89 24.73 22.94
C TYR A 52 -2.38 24.44 23.04
N THR A 53 -1.88 24.29 24.27
CA THR A 53 -0.47 24.02 24.57
C THR A 53 -0.19 22.55 24.87
N ASP A 54 -1.24 21.76 25.15
CA ASP A 54 -1.13 20.32 25.42
C ASP A 54 -0.51 19.57 24.25
N SER A 55 0.32 18.56 24.53
CA SER A 55 0.95 17.69 23.54
C SER A 55 -0.04 17.03 22.57
N TYR A 56 -1.27 16.75 23.01
CA TYR A 56 -2.27 16.05 22.20
C TYR A 56 -2.97 16.97 21.19
N TYR A 57 -3.42 18.16 21.62
CA TYR A 57 -4.15 19.14 20.81
C TYR A 57 -3.34 20.38 20.43
N ARG A 58 -2.01 20.31 20.53
CA ARG A 58 -1.09 21.45 20.32
C ARG A 58 -1.42 22.26 19.07
N GLY A 59 -1.45 23.58 19.22
CA GLY A 59 -1.61 24.51 18.09
C GLY A 59 -3.05 24.68 17.59
N HIS A 60 -4.02 23.95 18.17
CA HIS A 60 -5.42 24.11 17.80
C HIS A 60 -6.00 25.43 18.33
N THR A 61 -6.63 26.21 17.44
CA THR A 61 -7.12 27.58 17.73
C THR A 61 -8.65 27.66 17.67
N ALA A 62 -9.20 28.81 18.11
CA ALA A 62 -10.65 29.08 18.03
C ALA A 62 -11.19 28.98 16.59
N LEU A 63 -10.39 29.35 15.60
CA LEU A 63 -10.75 29.26 14.19
C LEU A 63 -10.97 27.80 13.74
N HIS A 64 -10.11 26.88 14.18
CA HIS A 64 -10.27 25.47 13.86
C HIS A 64 -11.58 24.89 14.42
N ILE A 65 -11.91 25.23 15.67
CA ILE A 65 -13.16 24.77 16.32
C ILE A 65 -14.38 25.33 15.58
N ALA A 66 -14.36 26.61 15.18
CA ALA A 66 -15.48 27.23 14.46
C ALA A 66 -15.74 26.54 13.11
N ILE A 67 -14.67 26.16 12.40
CA ILE A 67 -14.75 25.37 11.16
C ILE A 67 -15.27 23.96 11.45
N GLU A 68 -14.75 23.26 12.46
CA GLU A 68 -15.22 21.92 12.84
C GLU A 68 -16.73 21.91 13.15
N ARG A 69 -17.21 22.96 13.83
CA ARG A 69 -18.64 23.15 14.17
C ARG A 69 -19.52 23.58 13.00
N ARG A 70 -18.95 23.78 11.79
CA ARG A 70 -19.66 24.23 10.59
C ARG A 70 -20.40 25.56 10.78
N SER A 71 -19.87 26.45 11.62
CA SER A 71 -20.50 27.76 11.87
C SER A 71 -19.78 28.85 11.09
N LYS A 72 -20.23 29.09 9.85
CA LYS A 72 -19.72 30.16 8.99
C LYS A 72 -19.74 31.53 9.68
N TYR A 73 -20.80 31.83 10.45
CA TYR A 73 -20.93 33.08 11.19
C TYR A 73 -19.74 33.34 12.12
N PHE A 74 -19.35 32.35 12.93
CA PHE A 74 -18.21 32.49 13.83
C PHE A 74 -16.88 32.53 13.09
N VAL A 75 -16.74 31.80 11.98
CA VAL A 75 -15.54 31.90 11.13
C VAL A 75 -15.38 33.33 10.60
N GLU A 76 -16.44 33.94 10.07
CA GLU A 76 -16.38 35.32 9.59
C GLU A 76 -16.06 36.30 10.73
N LEU A 77 -16.72 36.15 11.88
CA LEU A 77 -16.50 37.01 13.04
C LEU A 77 -15.05 36.94 13.55
N LEU A 78 -14.50 35.73 13.69
CA LEU A 78 -13.13 35.52 14.16
C LEU A 78 -12.11 36.11 13.19
N VAL A 79 -12.27 35.89 11.88
CA VAL A 79 -11.37 36.47 10.86
C VAL A 79 -11.46 38.01 10.86
N ARG A 80 -12.66 38.59 10.99
CA ARG A 80 -12.84 40.05 11.13
C ARG A 80 -12.14 40.62 12.36
N LYS A 81 -12.10 39.86 13.45
CA LYS A 81 -11.47 40.24 14.73
C LYS A 81 -9.96 39.90 14.78
N GLY A 82 -9.36 39.44 13.67
CA GLY A 82 -7.91 39.23 13.55
C GLY A 82 -7.43 37.82 13.90
N ALA A 83 -8.27 36.80 13.68
CA ALA A 83 -7.83 35.40 13.72
C ALA A 83 -6.83 35.08 12.61
N ASP A 84 -5.76 34.40 12.96
CA ASP A 84 -4.72 33.95 12.04
C ASP A 84 -5.22 32.76 11.21
N VAL A 85 -5.31 32.96 9.90
CA VAL A 85 -5.71 31.93 8.93
C VAL A 85 -4.62 30.87 8.67
N HIS A 86 -3.38 31.13 9.12
CA HIS A 86 -2.22 30.25 8.93
C HIS A 86 -1.81 29.50 10.21
N ALA A 87 -2.63 29.56 11.27
CA ALA A 87 -2.35 28.85 12.51
C ALA A 87 -2.25 27.34 12.28
N LYS A 88 -1.20 26.68 12.77
CA LYS A 88 -0.93 25.25 12.52
C LYS A 88 -1.28 24.39 13.74
N ALA A 89 -2.23 23.47 13.59
CA ALA A 89 -2.60 22.48 14.58
C ALA A 89 -1.72 21.22 14.48
N CYS A 90 -0.52 21.25 15.09
CA CYS A 90 0.50 20.20 15.01
C CYS A 90 0.47 19.15 16.14
N GLY A 91 -0.58 19.14 16.98
CA GLY A 91 -0.75 18.17 18.06
C GLY A 91 -0.76 16.71 17.60
N LYS A 92 -0.42 15.78 18.50
CA LYS A 92 -0.35 14.34 18.18
C LYS A 92 -1.67 13.79 17.60
N PHE A 93 -2.81 14.33 18.02
CA PHE A 93 -4.12 13.94 17.48
C PHE A 93 -4.27 14.24 15.99
N PHE A 94 -3.62 15.30 15.51
CA PHE A 94 -3.72 15.79 14.15
C PHE A 94 -2.65 15.22 13.22
N GLN A 95 -1.78 14.34 13.72
CA GLN A 95 -0.75 13.65 12.94
C GLN A 95 -1.22 12.25 12.53
N PRO A 96 -0.82 11.74 11.36
CA PRO A 96 -1.15 10.37 10.96
C PRO A 96 -0.45 9.38 11.90
N HIS A 97 -1.24 8.59 12.63
CA HIS A 97 -0.75 7.48 13.46
C HIS A 97 -1.80 6.36 13.53
N ASP A 98 -1.37 5.15 13.89
CA ASP A 98 -2.21 3.93 13.89
C ASP A 98 -3.35 3.95 14.94
N GLY A 99 -3.40 4.98 15.79
CA GLY A 99 -4.42 5.18 16.83
C GLY A 99 -5.56 6.12 16.40
N PRO A 100 -6.40 6.55 17.35
CA PRO A 100 -7.48 7.51 17.07
C PRO A 100 -6.88 8.88 16.69
N SER A 101 -6.77 9.10 15.39
CA SER A 101 -6.15 10.27 14.78
C SER A 101 -7.04 10.87 13.69
N PHE A 102 -6.95 12.18 13.51
CA PHE A 102 -7.62 12.87 12.42
C PHE A 102 -6.68 13.87 11.76
N TYR A 103 -6.05 13.43 10.68
CA TYR A 103 -5.15 14.27 9.90
C TYR A 103 -5.93 15.07 8.85
N PHE A 104 -5.72 16.38 8.82
CA PHE A 104 -6.33 17.30 7.84
C PHE A 104 -5.35 18.34 7.27
N GLY A 105 -4.04 18.17 7.46
CA GLY A 105 -3.02 19.12 6.97
C GLY A 105 -2.80 20.36 7.84
N GLU A 106 -3.14 20.28 9.14
CA GLU A 106 -2.86 21.26 10.22
C GLU A 106 -3.40 22.69 10.04
N LEU A 107 -3.81 23.11 8.84
CA LEU A 107 -4.22 24.46 8.49
C LEU A 107 -5.75 24.61 8.56
N PRO A 108 -6.28 25.81 8.87
CA PRO A 108 -7.71 26.08 8.84
C PRO A 108 -8.31 25.88 7.44
N LEU A 109 -7.60 26.30 6.39
CA LEU A 109 -8.06 26.12 5.01
C LEU A 109 -8.16 24.64 4.64
N SER A 110 -7.16 23.82 5.01
CA SER A 110 -7.18 22.40 4.72
C SER A 110 -8.26 21.67 5.52
N LEU A 111 -8.51 22.07 6.77
CA LEU A 111 -9.63 21.56 7.56
C LEU A 111 -10.99 21.88 6.91
N ALA A 112 -11.20 23.11 6.43
CA ALA A 112 -12.44 23.49 5.76
C ALA A 112 -12.66 22.69 4.46
N ALA A 113 -11.58 22.42 3.71
CA ALA A 113 -11.62 21.57 2.53
C ALA A 113 -11.96 20.11 2.86
N CYS A 114 -11.26 19.51 3.84
CA CYS A 114 -11.47 18.12 4.26
C CYS A 114 -12.86 17.88 4.88
N THR A 115 -13.49 18.90 5.45
CA THR A 115 -14.84 18.82 6.05
C THR A 115 -15.98 19.16 5.06
N ASN A 116 -15.65 19.36 3.78
CA ASN A 116 -16.59 19.67 2.68
C ASN A 116 -17.37 20.99 2.86
N GLN A 117 -16.71 22.05 3.36
CA GLN A 117 -17.33 23.37 3.57
C GLN A 117 -16.89 24.38 2.50
N ARG A 118 -17.54 24.34 1.33
CA ARG A 118 -17.16 25.18 0.17
C ARG A 118 -17.31 26.67 0.45
N ASP A 119 -18.37 27.05 1.15
CA ASP A 119 -18.68 28.42 1.53
C ASP A 119 -17.66 29.03 2.48
N VAL A 120 -17.10 28.21 3.38
CA VAL A 120 -16.01 28.62 4.27
C VAL A 120 -14.70 28.72 3.50
N VAL A 121 -14.41 27.77 2.60
CA VAL A 121 -13.22 27.82 1.72
C VAL A 121 -13.23 29.09 0.86
N ASP A 122 -14.36 29.39 0.21
CA ASP A 122 -14.55 30.61 -0.59
C ASP A 122 -14.32 31.87 0.25
N PHE A 123 -14.90 31.92 1.46
CA PHE A 123 -14.71 33.05 2.36
C PHE A 123 -13.25 33.22 2.79
N LEU A 124 -12.56 32.12 3.15
CA LEU A 124 -11.15 32.17 3.55
C LEU A 124 -10.24 32.61 2.40
N MET A 125 -10.54 32.23 1.16
CA MET A 125 -9.75 32.63 -0.01
C MET A 125 -10.03 34.08 -0.45
N ASP A 126 -11.28 34.54 -0.36
CA ASP A 126 -11.72 35.86 -0.84
C ASP A 126 -11.63 36.96 0.25
N ASN A 127 -11.14 36.66 1.46
CA ASN A 127 -11.15 37.58 2.60
C ASN A 127 -10.26 38.84 2.40
N PRO A 128 -10.71 40.03 2.84
CA PRO A 128 -9.92 41.26 2.71
C PRO A 128 -8.91 41.48 3.85
N TYR A 129 -9.04 40.76 4.96
CA TYR A 129 -8.27 41.00 6.19
C TYR A 129 -6.88 40.35 6.16
N GLN A 130 -6.80 39.05 5.86
CA GLN A 130 -5.55 38.29 5.80
C GLN A 130 -5.63 37.25 4.68
N LYS A 131 -4.94 37.53 3.57
CA LYS A 131 -4.94 36.64 2.40
C LYS A 131 -4.33 35.28 2.75
N VAL A 132 -4.99 34.21 2.31
CA VAL A 132 -4.48 32.86 2.45
C VAL A 132 -3.39 32.60 1.41
N ASN A 133 -2.17 32.36 1.88
CA ASN A 133 -1.11 31.80 1.07
C ASN A 133 -1.37 30.30 0.80
N ILE A 134 -1.65 29.96 -0.45
CA ILE A 134 -1.94 28.58 -0.90
C ILE A 134 -0.69 27.70 -0.85
N MET A 135 0.50 28.31 -0.89
CA MET A 135 1.79 27.62 -0.79
C MET A 135 2.15 27.24 0.64
N GLU A 136 1.38 27.66 1.64
CA GLU A 136 1.63 27.25 3.02
C GLU A 136 1.50 25.74 3.16
N THR A 137 2.48 25.18 3.85
CA THR A 137 2.58 23.74 4.09
C THR A 137 2.49 23.45 5.57
N ASP A 138 2.03 22.26 5.88
CA ASP A 138 2.00 21.75 7.25
C ASP A 138 3.40 21.31 7.74
N SER A 139 3.46 20.70 8.93
CA SER A 139 4.69 20.17 9.50
C SER A 139 5.34 19.05 8.65
N LEU A 140 4.59 18.36 7.78
CA LEU A 140 5.06 17.32 6.86
C LEU A 140 5.41 17.87 5.46
N GLY A 141 5.21 19.17 5.22
CA GLY A 141 5.37 19.79 3.90
C GLY A 141 4.17 19.56 2.97
N ASN A 142 3.07 19.04 3.47
CA ASN A 142 1.85 18.80 2.70
C ASN A 142 1.07 20.11 2.54
N THR A 143 0.59 20.35 1.32
CA THR A 143 -0.37 21.43 1.01
C THR A 143 -1.81 20.96 1.25
N VAL A 144 -2.78 21.85 1.05
CA VAL A 144 -4.22 21.52 1.11
C VAL A 144 -4.58 20.35 0.19
N LEU A 145 -3.98 20.28 -1.00
CA LEU A 145 -4.23 19.20 -1.97
C LEU A 145 -3.71 17.85 -1.47
N HIS A 146 -2.52 17.83 -0.86
CA HIS A 146 -1.97 16.62 -0.23
C HIS A 146 -2.84 16.15 0.94
N ALA A 147 -3.36 17.08 1.75
CA ALA A 147 -4.26 16.76 2.85
C ALA A 147 -5.57 16.11 2.37
N LEU A 148 -6.16 16.62 1.29
CA LEU A 148 -7.32 16.00 0.65
C LEU A 148 -7.04 14.58 0.16
N VAL A 149 -5.87 14.34 -0.43
CA VAL A 149 -5.45 13.00 -0.87
C VAL A 149 -5.33 12.03 0.32
N LEU A 150 -4.81 12.48 1.46
CA LEU A 150 -4.64 11.64 2.65
C LEU A 150 -5.97 11.31 3.33
N VAL A 151 -6.93 12.25 3.35
CA VAL A 151 -8.28 12.05 3.88
C VAL A 151 -9.16 11.18 2.96
N ALA A 152 -8.83 11.12 1.68
CA ALA A 152 -9.59 10.31 0.73
C ALA A 152 -9.63 8.84 1.12
N ASP A 153 -10.78 8.20 0.93
CA ASP A 153 -10.92 6.75 0.93
C ASP A 153 -11.44 6.27 -0.43
N ASN A 154 -11.55 4.95 -0.60
CA ASN A 154 -12.03 4.35 -1.84
C ASN A 154 -13.57 4.22 -1.89
N SER A 155 -14.31 4.83 -0.95
CA SER A 155 -15.77 4.92 -1.01
C SER A 155 -16.20 5.93 -2.08
N THR A 156 -17.34 5.67 -2.71
CA THR A 156 -17.85 6.49 -3.82
C THR A 156 -18.26 7.88 -3.35
N GLU A 157 -18.93 7.98 -2.20
CA GLU A 157 -19.35 9.26 -1.61
C GLU A 157 -18.16 10.14 -1.25
N ASN A 158 -17.15 9.56 -0.59
CA ASN A 158 -15.95 10.28 -0.20
C ASN A 158 -15.19 10.76 -1.44
N THR A 159 -14.95 9.85 -2.38
CA THR A 159 -14.31 10.15 -3.65
C THR A 159 -15.01 11.31 -4.37
N ASN A 160 -16.34 11.26 -4.51
CA ASN A 160 -17.11 12.30 -5.21
C ASN A 160 -16.99 13.68 -4.55
N PHE A 161 -17.08 13.76 -3.21
CA PHE A 161 -16.93 15.06 -2.55
C PHE A 161 -15.50 15.59 -2.69
N ILE A 162 -14.48 14.73 -2.56
CA ILE A 162 -13.09 15.15 -2.66
C ILE A 162 -12.80 15.64 -4.06
N ASN A 163 -13.24 14.95 -5.10
CA ASN A 163 -13.04 15.43 -6.48
C ASN A 163 -13.64 16.81 -6.66
N SER A 164 -14.89 16.99 -6.21
CA SER A 164 -15.56 18.28 -6.36
C SER A 164 -14.91 19.40 -5.54
N MET A 165 -14.37 19.10 -4.35
CA MET A 165 -13.62 20.07 -3.54
C MET A 165 -12.24 20.36 -4.14
N TYR A 166 -11.55 19.34 -4.63
CA TYR A 166 -10.24 19.43 -5.26
C TYR A 166 -10.30 20.30 -6.53
N ASP A 167 -11.28 20.06 -7.40
CA ASP A 167 -11.51 20.85 -8.62
C ASP A 167 -11.93 22.29 -8.29
N HIS A 168 -12.72 22.48 -7.22
CA HIS A 168 -13.12 23.81 -6.74
C HIS A 168 -11.91 24.62 -6.27
N ILE A 169 -11.06 24.03 -5.43
CA ILE A 169 -9.83 24.66 -4.94
C ILE A 169 -8.93 25.01 -6.11
N LEU A 170 -8.66 24.09 -7.04
CA LEU A 170 -7.83 24.36 -8.22
C LEU A 170 -8.38 25.50 -9.08
N THR A 171 -9.69 25.53 -9.30
CA THR A 171 -10.33 26.59 -10.09
C THR A 171 -10.19 27.94 -9.41
N ARG A 172 -10.36 28.00 -8.07
CA ARG A 172 -10.24 29.23 -7.29
C ARG A 172 -8.79 29.71 -7.21
N THR A 173 -7.83 28.82 -6.95
CA THR A 173 -6.40 29.17 -6.85
C THR A 173 -5.90 29.76 -8.16
N THR A 174 -6.34 29.21 -9.29
CA THR A 174 -5.94 29.69 -10.63
C THR A 174 -6.52 31.06 -10.96
N LYS A 175 -7.75 31.35 -10.51
CA LYS A 175 -8.36 32.69 -10.66
C LYS A 175 -7.65 33.75 -9.82
N LEU A 176 -7.20 33.40 -8.62
CA LEU A 176 -6.53 34.32 -7.71
C LEU A 176 -5.04 34.50 -8.04
N HIS A 177 -4.38 33.40 -8.43
CA HIS A 177 -2.94 33.32 -8.69
C HIS A 177 -2.66 32.47 -9.94
N PRO A 178 -2.79 33.02 -11.15
CA PRO A 178 -2.62 32.27 -12.41
C PRO A 178 -1.20 31.70 -12.60
N GLU A 179 -0.20 32.29 -11.95
CA GLU A 179 1.21 31.91 -12.11
C GLU A 179 1.61 30.66 -11.30
N ILE A 180 0.80 30.26 -10.32
CA ILE A 180 1.17 29.23 -9.34
C ILE A 180 0.47 27.91 -9.68
N LEU A 181 1.26 26.91 -10.09
CA LEU A 181 0.80 25.53 -10.31
C LEU A 181 0.82 24.74 -8.99
N VAL A 182 -0.31 24.73 -8.29
CA VAL A 182 -0.45 24.10 -6.96
C VAL A 182 -0.25 22.57 -7.01
N GLU A 183 -0.51 21.94 -8.16
CA GLU A 183 -0.32 20.49 -8.34
C GLU A 183 1.15 20.06 -8.43
N ASP A 184 2.06 20.96 -8.78
CA ASP A 184 3.48 20.64 -8.97
C ASP A 184 4.29 20.80 -7.68
N ILE A 185 3.68 21.36 -6.63
CA ILE A 185 4.30 21.50 -5.32
C ILE A 185 4.53 20.12 -4.73
N GLU A 186 5.77 19.84 -4.32
CA GLU A 186 6.14 18.60 -3.67
C GLU A 186 6.19 18.76 -2.14
N ASN A 187 5.82 17.71 -1.43
CA ASN A 187 5.98 17.64 0.02
C ASN A 187 7.45 17.33 0.42
N LYS A 188 7.73 17.19 1.72
CA LYS A 188 9.09 16.86 2.20
C LYS A 188 9.62 15.51 1.71
N GLU A 189 8.74 14.61 1.26
CA GLU A 189 9.11 13.33 0.66
C GLU A 189 9.40 13.44 -0.85
N GLY A 190 9.29 14.64 -1.45
CA GLY A 190 9.43 14.83 -2.90
C GLY A 190 8.26 14.25 -3.70
N LEU A 191 7.07 14.17 -3.09
CA LEU A 191 5.84 13.68 -3.71
C LEU A 191 4.91 14.86 -3.97
N ASN A 192 4.43 14.98 -5.19
CA ASN A 192 3.30 15.85 -5.51
C ASN A 192 1.97 15.14 -5.17
N PRO A 193 0.80 15.83 -5.19
CA PRO A 193 -0.47 15.22 -4.81
C PRO A 193 -0.82 13.98 -5.64
N LEU A 194 -0.44 13.96 -6.92
CA LEU A 194 -0.63 12.80 -7.81
C LEU A 194 0.23 11.60 -7.40
N LYS A 195 1.54 11.81 -7.18
CA LYS A 195 2.49 10.79 -6.68
C LYS A 195 2.04 10.27 -5.32
N LEU A 196 1.52 11.14 -4.45
CA LEU A 196 0.98 10.75 -3.14
C LEU A 196 -0.29 9.90 -3.27
N ALA A 197 -1.22 10.26 -4.17
CA ALA A 197 -2.44 9.48 -4.41
C ALA A 197 -2.12 8.07 -4.92
N ALA A 198 -1.08 7.96 -5.77
CA ALA A 198 -0.57 6.68 -6.23
C ALA A 198 0.08 5.86 -5.10
N LYS A 199 0.96 6.49 -4.29
CA LYS A 199 1.63 5.84 -3.15
C LYS A 199 0.65 5.31 -2.11
N THR A 200 -0.42 6.06 -1.84
CA THR A 200 -1.43 5.74 -0.82
C THR A 200 -2.57 4.85 -1.34
N GLY A 201 -2.59 4.52 -2.63
CA GLY A 201 -3.57 3.61 -3.22
C GLY A 201 -4.99 4.17 -3.33
N LYS A 202 -5.15 5.49 -3.51
CA LYS A 202 -6.46 6.15 -3.65
C LYS A 202 -6.92 6.12 -5.11
N ILE A 203 -7.43 4.96 -5.54
CA ILE A 203 -7.68 4.64 -6.96
C ILE A 203 -8.72 5.58 -7.58
N GLY A 204 -9.81 5.86 -6.87
CA GLY A 204 -10.89 6.70 -7.37
C GLY A 204 -10.45 8.14 -7.64
N LEU A 205 -9.77 8.75 -6.67
CA LEU A 205 -9.20 10.09 -6.78
C LEU A 205 -8.12 10.15 -7.87
N PHE A 206 -7.18 9.20 -7.86
CA PHE A 206 -6.10 9.13 -8.85
C PHE A 206 -6.63 9.02 -10.29
N ARG A 207 -7.66 8.17 -10.51
CA ARG A 207 -8.32 8.04 -11.81
C ARG A 207 -8.91 9.37 -12.26
N ASN A 208 -9.58 10.09 -11.37
CA ASN A 208 -10.23 11.36 -11.71
C ASN A 208 -9.23 12.47 -11.96
N MET A 209 -8.10 12.51 -11.24
CA MET A 209 -6.99 13.42 -11.53
C MET A 209 -6.47 13.22 -12.97
N ILE A 210 -6.23 11.97 -13.39
CA ILE A 210 -5.74 11.67 -14.75
C ILE A 210 -6.82 11.95 -15.83
N GLN A 211 -8.08 11.63 -15.54
CA GLN A 211 -9.19 11.78 -16.50
C GLN A 211 -9.78 13.20 -16.51
N ARG A 212 -9.20 14.15 -15.76
CA ARG A 212 -9.72 15.50 -15.59
C ARG A 212 -9.68 16.31 -16.89
N GLU A 213 -10.83 16.89 -17.22
CA GLU A 213 -11.06 17.69 -18.42
C GLU A 213 -11.90 18.93 -18.04
N PHE A 214 -11.36 20.13 -18.25
CA PHE A 214 -12.05 21.40 -18.05
C PHE A 214 -12.40 22.03 -19.39
N ASN A 215 -13.62 22.57 -19.50
CA ASN A 215 -14.11 23.22 -20.72
C ASN A 215 -13.84 24.74 -20.75
N ASP A 216 -13.60 25.35 -19.58
CA ASP A 216 -13.42 26.80 -19.44
C ASP A 216 -12.03 27.25 -19.90
N LYS A 217 -11.98 28.14 -20.90
CA LYS A 217 -10.75 28.60 -21.60
C LYS A 217 -9.62 29.08 -20.69
N GLU A 218 -9.94 29.62 -19.53
CA GLU A 218 -8.95 30.11 -18.54
C GLU A 218 -8.29 28.97 -17.77
N ILE A 219 -9.00 27.88 -17.50
CA ILE A 219 -8.54 26.75 -16.67
C ILE A 219 -8.26 25.47 -17.49
N VAL A 220 -8.41 25.50 -18.81
CA VAL A 220 -8.09 24.35 -19.69
C VAL A 220 -6.68 23.82 -19.46
N HIS A 221 -5.71 24.71 -19.16
CA HIS A 221 -4.33 24.33 -18.87
C HIS A 221 -4.19 23.39 -17.65
N LEU A 222 -5.17 23.30 -16.75
CA LEU A 222 -5.15 22.36 -15.63
C LEU A 222 -5.66 20.96 -16.00
N SER A 223 -6.20 20.79 -17.21
CA SER A 223 -6.70 19.50 -17.70
C SER A 223 -5.52 18.58 -17.99
N ARG A 224 -5.70 17.29 -17.70
CA ARG A 224 -4.73 16.24 -18.04
C ARG A 224 -5.21 15.38 -19.20
N LYS A 225 -6.52 15.36 -19.45
CA LYS A 225 -7.13 14.72 -20.62
C LYS A 225 -7.63 15.80 -21.58
N PHE A 226 -7.23 15.69 -22.84
CA PHE A 226 -7.67 16.57 -23.92
C PHE A 226 -8.31 15.74 -25.03
N THR A 227 -9.52 16.08 -25.46
CA THR A 227 -10.18 15.43 -26.59
C THR A 227 -9.68 16.04 -27.92
N GLU A 228 -8.94 15.25 -28.72
CA GLU A 228 -8.35 15.72 -30.00
C GLU A 228 -9.41 15.73 -31.10
N TRP A 229 -10.20 14.67 -31.20
CA TRP A 229 -11.35 14.58 -32.10
C TRP A 229 -12.32 13.51 -31.63
N VAL A 230 -13.59 13.69 -31.99
CA VAL A 230 -14.67 12.73 -31.77
C VAL A 230 -15.38 12.51 -33.09
N TYR A 231 -15.44 11.26 -33.54
CA TYR A 231 -16.18 10.84 -34.72
C TYR A 231 -17.15 9.73 -34.32
N GLY A 232 -18.39 10.13 -34.05
CA GLY A 232 -19.44 9.23 -33.57
C GLY A 232 -18.99 8.48 -32.29
N PRO A 233 -18.84 7.14 -32.32
CA PRO A 233 -18.41 6.37 -31.15
C PRO A 233 -16.88 6.38 -30.93
N VAL A 234 -16.08 6.82 -31.91
CA VAL A 234 -14.63 6.81 -31.81
C VAL A 234 -14.15 8.18 -31.34
N GLN A 235 -13.43 8.20 -30.23
CA GLN A 235 -12.78 9.40 -29.69
C GLN A 235 -11.27 9.19 -29.58
N SER A 236 -10.51 10.22 -29.90
CA SER A 236 -9.07 10.29 -29.67
C SER A 236 -8.83 11.26 -28.54
N SER A 237 -8.21 10.81 -27.45
CA SER A 237 -7.93 11.63 -26.27
C SER A 237 -6.43 11.62 -25.98
N LEU A 238 -5.85 12.80 -25.80
CA LEU A 238 -4.48 12.99 -25.37
C LEU A 238 -4.42 13.04 -23.84
N TYR A 239 -3.53 12.25 -23.26
CA TYR A 239 -3.26 12.23 -21.82
C TYR A 239 -1.87 12.82 -21.55
N ASP A 240 -1.81 13.75 -20.61
CA ASP A 240 -0.55 14.31 -20.14
C ASP A 240 0.26 13.26 -19.36
N LEU A 241 1.54 13.13 -19.70
CA LEU A 241 2.46 12.16 -19.10
C LEU A 241 3.29 12.74 -17.94
N ALA A 242 3.14 14.03 -17.63
CA ALA A 242 3.86 14.67 -16.52
C ALA A 242 3.65 13.92 -15.19
N SER A 243 4.74 13.64 -14.46
CA SER A 243 4.80 12.82 -13.23
C SER A 243 4.44 11.33 -13.38
N VAL A 244 3.90 10.89 -14.51
CA VAL A 244 3.55 9.48 -14.77
C VAL A 244 4.66 8.76 -15.51
N ASP A 245 5.28 9.44 -16.48
CA ASP A 245 6.37 8.90 -17.30
C ASP A 245 7.56 8.48 -16.44
N SER A 246 8.10 7.29 -16.71
CA SER A 246 9.26 6.75 -16.00
C SER A 246 10.51 7.61 -16.21
N TYR A 247 10.57 8.41 -17.28
CA TYR A 247 11.67 9.35 -17.55
C TYR A 247 11.93 10.31 -16.38
N GLU A 248 10.89 10.70 -15.62
CA GLU A 248 11.01 11.54 -14.43
C GLU A 248 11.44 10.72 -13.21
N LYS A 249 12.22 11.34 -12.31
CA LYS A 249 12.63 10.71 -11.04
C LYS A 249 11.41 10.55 -10.12
N ASN A 250 11.29 9.40 -9.45
CA ASN A 250 10.16 9.08 -8.57
C ASN A 250 8.82 9.24 -9.31
N SER A 251 8.74 8.72 -10.53
CA SER A 251 7.50 8.72 -11.29
C SER A 251 6.43 7.91 -10.55
N VAL A 252 5.17 8.20 -10.82
CA VAL A 252 4.04 7.41 -10.33
C VAL A 252 4.22 5.92 -10.63
N MET A 253 4.75 5.61 -11.81
CA MET A 253 4.99 4.24 -12.25
C MET A 253 6.06 3.53 -11.40
N GLU A 254 7.15 4.23 -11.05
CA GLU A 254 8.18 3.71 -10.15
C GLU A 254 7.65 3.53 -8.71
N ILE A 255 6.86 4.48 -8.21
CA ILE A 255 6.28 4.42 -6.85
C ILE A 255 5.35 3.21 -6.69
N ILE A 256 4.49 2.96 -7.67
CA ILE A 256 3.55 1.81 -7.65
C ILE A 256 4.31 0.48 -7.69
N VAL A 257 5.42 0.41 -8.42
CA VAL A 257 6.17 -0.83 -8.65
C VAL A 257 7.16 -1.15 -7.54
N TYR A 258 7.92 -0.16 -7.05
CA TYR A 258 9.06 -0.40 -6.16
C TYR A 258 8.78 -0.22 -4.67
N GLY A 259 7.52 -0.18 -4.25
CA GLY A 259 7.13 -0.13 -2.83
C GLY A 259 7.53 -1.34 -1.98
N SER A 260 8.20 -2.36 -2.53
CA SER A 260 8.69 -3.52 -1.78
C SER A 260 10.06 -4.00 -2.27
N THR A 261 11.10 -3.68 -1.52
CA THR A 261 12.51 -4.04 -1.79
C THR A 261 12.89 -5.38 -1.13
N ILE A 262 12.06 -6.40 -1.30
CA ILE A 262 12.27 -7.72 -0.66
C ILE A 262 13.13 -8.68 -1.52
N PRO A 263 13.15 -8.64 -2.88
CA PRO A 263 13.91 -9.64 -3.65
C PRO A 263 15.44 -9.41 -3.69
N ALA A 264 15.91 -8.17 -3.66
CA ALA A 264 17.33 -7.85 -3.88
C ALA A 264 18.24 -8.26 -2.71
N VAL A 265 17.70 -8.27 -1.48
CA VAL A 265 18.42 -8.66 -0.26
C VAL A 265 18.70 -10.19 -0.25
N LEU A 266 17.79 -10.99 -0.79
CA LEU A 266 17.92 -12.46 -0.84
C LEU A 266 19.00 -12.93 -1.82
N PHE A 267 19.20 -12.20 -2.94
CA PHE A 267 20.22 -12.55 -3.95
C PHE A 267 21.66 -12.28 -3.46
N ILE A 268 21.84 -11.23 -2.64
CA ILE A 268 23.14 -10.88 -2.04
C ILE A 268 23.54 -11.91 -0.98
N ILE A 269 22.58 -12.36 -0.16
CA ILE A 269 22.81 -13.39 0.88
C ILE A 269 23.20 -14.74 0.25
N ALA A 270 22.56 -15.15 -0.85
CA ALA A 270 22.90 -16.38 -1.57
C ALA A 270 24.31 -16.33 -2.19
N SER A 271 24.74 -15.16 -2.68
CA SER A 271 26.07 -14.97 -3.28
C SER A 271 27.19 -15.00 -2.23
N VAL A 272 26.93 -14.51 -1.01
CA VAL A 272 27.88 -14.51 0.12
C VAL A 272 28.15 -15.93 0.64
N LEU A 273 27.13 -16.80 0.63
CA LEU A 273 27.26 -18.21 1.03
C LEU A 273 28.11 -19.04 0.05
N TYR A 274 28.09 -18.71 -1.24
CA TYR A 274 28.92 -19.35 -2.28
C TYR A 274 30.42 -19.06 -2.07
N CYS A 275 30.77 -17.86 -1.61
CA CYS A 275 32.16 -17.47 -1.34
C CYS A 275 32.79 -18.22 -0.14
N CYS A 276 32.02 -18.94 0.67
CA CYS A 276 32.51 -19.64 1.87
C CYS A 276 33.13 -21.04 1.61
N GLY A 277 33.26 -21.47 0.34
CA GLY A 277 34.23 -22.51 -0.06
C GLY A 277 34.01 -23.95 0.43
N LYS A 278 32.79 -24.36 0.78
CA LYS A 278 32.50 -25.74 1.23
C LYS A 278 32.31 -26.74 0.08
N LYS A 279 32.80 -27.98 0.26
CA LYS A 279 32.69 -29.09 -0.71
C LYS A 279 31.25 -29.59 -0.95
N GLU A 280 30.30 -29.18 -0.13
CA GLU A 280 28.86 -29.41 -0.29
C GLU A 280 28.25 -28.62 -1.48
N TYR A 281 29.04 -27.77 -2.16
CA TYR A 281 28.58 -26.93 -3.27
C TYR A 281 27.95 -27.71 -4.43
N LEU A 282 28.32 -28.98 -4.66
CA LEU A 282 27.79 -29.78 -5.76
C LEU A 282 26.28 -30.05 -5.59
N GLY A 283 25.81 -30.32 -4.38
CA GLY A 283 24.38 -30.48 -4.10
C GLY A 283 23.60 -29.19 -4.31
N PHE A 284 24.14 -28.07 -3.82
CA PHE A 284 23.58 -26.75 -4.06
C PHE A 284 23.62 -26.33 -5.53
N MET A 285 24.61 -26.79 -6.30
CA MET A 285 24.73 -26.52 -7.74
C MET A 285 23.62 -27.22 -8.53
N VAL A 286 23.33 -28.49 -8.23
CA VAL A 286 22.22 -29.23 -8.87
C VAL A 286 20.88 -28.60 -8.51
N LEU A 287 20.69 -28.22 -7.24
CA LEU A 287 19.49 -27.53 -6.79
C LEU A 287 19.33 -26.15 -7.46
N CYS A 288 20.43 -25.41 -7.61
CA CYS A 288 20.46 -24.13 -8.35
C CYS A 288 20.11 -24.32 -9.82
N LEU A 289 20.62 -25.36 -10.48
CA LEU A 289 20.27 -25.68 -11.86
C LEU A 289 18.77 -26.01 -11.99
N ALA A 290 18.23 -26.83 -11.09
CA ALA A 290 16.80 -27.15 -11.07
C ALA A 290 15.93 -25.90 -10.86
N LEU A 291 16.30 -25.05 -9.88
CA LEU A 291 15.64 -23.76 -9.65
C LEU A 291 15.80 -22.80 -10.83
N SER A 292 16.91 -22.84 -11.56
CA SER A 292 17.11 -22.01 -12.76
C SER A 292 16.19 -22.41 -13.90
N TRP A 293 15.95 -23.70 -14.10
CA TRP A 293 14.95 -24.18 -15.07
C TRP A 293 13.53 -23.79 -14.66
N ILE A 294 13.20 -23.82 -13.36
CA ILE A 294 11.93 -23.28 -12.87
C ILE A 294 11.87 -21.76 -13.07
N ASN A 295 13.00 -21.06 -12.90
CA ASN A 295 13.09 -19.62 -13.11
C ASN A 295 12.87 -19.23 -14.59
N LEU A 296 13.07 -20.16 -15.54
CA LEU A 296 12.71 -19.95 -16.95
C LEU A 296 11.22 -19.59 -17.12
N LEU A 297 10.35 -20.11 -16.24
CA LEU A 297 8.92 -19.78 -16.23
C LEU A 297 8.70 -18.28 -15.97
N HIS A 298 9.61 -17.54 -15.34
CA HIS A 298 9.47 -16.09 -15.18
C HIS A 298 9.46 -15.35 -16.52
N PHE A 299 10.20 -15.83 -17.52
CA PHE A 299 10.19 -15.21 -18.86
C PHE A 299 8.86 -15.40 -19.61
N SER A 300 8.06 -16.38 -19.18
CA SER A 300 6.73 -16.62 -19.75
C SER A 300 5.74 -15.47 -19.48
N ARG A 301 6.05 -14.57 -18.53
CA ARG A 301 5.27 -13.36 -18.18
C ARG A 301 5.08 -12.40 -19.35
N GLY A 302 5.94 -12.45 -20.37
CA GLY A 302 5.84 -11.58 -21.56
C GLY A 302 4.59 -11.84 -22.40
N SER A 303 4.06 -13.07 -22.41
CA SER A 303 2.84 -13.42 -23.15
C SER A 303 1.59 -13.25 -22.27
N ARG A 304 0.50 -12.74 -22.86
CA ARG A 304 -0.77 -12.51 -22.14
C ARG A 304 -1.38 -13.78 -21.60
N HIS A 305 -1.48 -14.83 -22.42
CA HIS A 305 -2.10 -16.08 -21.99
C HIS A 305 -1.20 -16.82 -21.00
N MET A 306 0.06 -17.02 -21.36
CA MET A 306 1.01 -17.77 -20.52
C MET A 306 1.32 -17.06 -19.20
N GLY A 307 1.43 -15.73 -19.22
CA GLY A 307 1.72 -14.96 -18.01
C GLY A 307 0.62 -15.02 -16.96
N ILE A 308 -0.66 -15.00 -17.35
CA ILE A 308 -1.78 -15.15 -16.42
C ILE A 308 -1.74 -16.54 -15.76
N TYR A 309 -1.55 -17.60 -16.54
CA TYR A 309 -1.40 -18.95 -15.99
C TYR A 309 -0.20 -19.07 -15.05
N ASN A 310 0.94 -18.44 -15.39
CA ASN A 310 2.11 -18.46 -14.53
C ASN A 310 1.85 -17.76 -13.18
N VAL A 311 1.15 -16.63 -13.15
CA VAL A 311 0.74 -15.97 -11.88
C VAL A 311 -0.16 -16.88 -11.07
N MET A 312 -1.14 -17.52 -11.71
CA MET A 312 -2.06 -18.46 -11.06
C MET A 312 -1.31 -19.63 -10.43
N ILE A 313 -0.37 -20.25 -11.16
CA ILE A 313 0.45 -21.36 -10.66
C ILE A 313 1.32 -20.91 -9.48
N GLN A 314 1.97 -19.74 -9.56
CA GLN A 314 2.79 -19.21 -8.47
C GLN A 314 1.99 -19.02 -7.18
N GLN A 315 0.77 -18.47 -7.28
CA GLN A 315 -0.11 -18.27 -6.13
C GLN A 315 -0.66 -19.58 -5.55
N MET A 316 -1.03 -20.54 -6.41
CA MET A 316 -1.47 -21.88 -5.97
C MET A 316 -0.34 -22.63 -5.25
N ILE A 317 0.88 -22.57 -5.78
CA ILE A 317 2.02 -23.24 -5.15
C ILE A 317 2.34 -22.62 -3.79
N LEU A 318 2.41 -21.29 -3.69
CA LEU A 318 2.80 -20.62 -2.45
C LEU A 318 1.72 -20.65 -1.38
N GLY A 319 0.43 -20.61 -1.75
CA GLY A 319 -0.69 -20.62 -0.81
C GLY A 319 -1.19 -22.02 -0.50
N ASP A 320 -1.68 -22.72 -1.52
CA ASP A 320 -2.46 -23.95 -1.35
C ASP A 320 -1.57 -25.18 -1.21
N VAL A 321 -0.53 -25.29 -2.04
CA VAL A 321 0.39 -26.45 -2.01
C VAL A 321 1.26 -26.43 -0.75
N LEU A 322 1.69 -25.27 -0.25
CA LEU A 322 2.43 -25.19 1.01
C LEU A 322 1.59 -25.60 2.22
N LEU A 323 0.31 -25.19 2.26
CA LEU A 323 -0.61 -25.61 3.32
C LEU A 323 -0.88 -27.12 3.25
N PHE A 324 -1.08 -27.64 2.04
CA PHE A 324 -1.18 -29.09 1.78
C PHE A 324 0.07 -29.84 2.25
N LEU A 325 1.26 -29.34 1.88
CA LEU A 325 2.54 -29.96 2.23
C LEU A 325 2.69 -30.02 3.75
N PHE A 326 2.27 -28.98 4.48
CA PHE A 326 2.28 -28.98 5.94
C PHE A 326 1.40 -30.11 6.53
N VAL A 327 0.15 -30.24 6.06
CA VAL A 327 -0.74 -31.33 6.50
C VAL A 327 -0.14 -32.69 6.16
N TYR A 328 0.37 -32.85 4.94
CA TYR A 328 1.03 -34.08 4.49
C TYR A 328 2.23 -34.46 5.38
N MET A 329 3.08 -33.51 5.75
CA MET A 329 4.24 -33.77 6.61
C MET A 329 3.83 -34.25 8.01
N VAL A 330 2.74 -33.72 8.58
CA VAL A 330 2.19 -34.21 9.87
C VAL A 330 1.76 -35.67 9.75
N TYR A 331 1.07 -36.03 8.66
CA TYR A 331 0.68 -37.42 8.40
C TYR A 331 1.90 -38.32 8.16
N LEU A 332 2.86 -37.88 7.34
CA LEU A 332 4.05 -38.65 7.02
C LEU A 332 4.86 -38.97 8.28
N PHE A 333 5.13 -37.98 9.15
CA PHE A 333 5.87 -38.22 10.38
C PHE A 333 5.08 -39.05 11.41
N GLY A 334 3.76 -38.83 11.51
CA GLY A 334 2.91 -39.60 12.42
C GLY A 334 2.86 -41.09 12.08
N PHE A 335 2.66 -41.43 10.80
CA PHE A 335 2.65 -42.82 10.35
C PHE A 335 4.06 -43.44 10.32
N SER A 336 5.09 -42.66 10.00
CA SER A 336 6.48 -43.12 10.10
C SER A 336 6.84 -43.52 11.53
N ALA A 337 6.48 -42.70 12.53
CA ALA A 337 6.69 -43.04 13.93
C ALA A 337 5.95 -44.32 14.33
N ALA A 338 4.70 -44.51 13.88
CA ALA A 338 3.92 -45.71 14.15
C ALA A 338 4.54 -46.98 13.54
N VAL A 339 5.03 -46.91 12.29
CA VAL A 339 5.72 -48.03 11.62
C VAL A 339 7.02 -48.38 12.34
N VAL A 340 7.83 -47.39 12.69
CA VAL A 340 9.11 -47.61 13.42
C VAL A 340 8.84 -48.28 14.76
N THR A 341 7.83 -47.85 15.52
CA THR A 341 7.49 -48.49 16.81
C THR A 341 6.99 -49.91 16.69
N LEU A 342 6.44 -50.30 15.54
CA LEU A 342 5.95 -51.66 15.30
C LEU A 342 7.09 -52.63 14.96
N ILE A 343 8.19 -52.10 14.43
CA ILE A 343 9.34 -52.85 13.88
C ILE A 343 10.55 -52.80 14.84
N ASP A 344 10.46 -52.08 15.96
CA ASP A 344 11.51 -52.05 16.98
C ASP A 344 11.68 -53.43 17.64
N ASP A 345 12.63 -54.22 17.12
CA ASP A 345 13.03 -55.50 17.67
C ASP A 345 13.62 -55.30 19.07
N SER A 346 12.99 -55.88 20.08
CA SER A 346 13.60 -56.05 21.41
C SER A 346 14.98 -56.72 21.26
N PRO A 347 16.05 -56.20 21.90
CA PRO A 347 17.36 -56.84 21.86
C PRO A 347 17.30 -58.09 22.73
N ASN A 348 17.05 -59.26 22.13
CA ASN A 348 17.20 -60.52 22.84
C ASN A 348 18.68 -60.93 22.86
N ASN A 349 19.20 -60.88 24.08
CA ASN A 349 20.53 -61.25 24.53
C ASN A 349 21.16 -62.51 23.87
N MET A 350 22.45 -62.35 23.55
CA MET A 350 23.55 -63.29 23.81
C MET A 350 23.54 -64.66 23.11
N THR A 351 24.46 -64.87 22.16
CA THR A 351 25.54 -65.87 22.30
C THR A 351 26.70 -65.59 21.36
N ALA A 352 27.90 -65.94 21.85
CA ALA A 352 29.22 -65.67 21.32
C ALA A 352 29.59 -66.39 20.01
N THR A 353 30.72 -65.93 19.45
CA THR A 353 31.64 -66.58 18.48
C THR A 353 31.09 -66.71 17.06
N SER A 354 31.77 -66.30 15.99
CA SER A 354 33.19 -66.51 15.67
C SER A 354 33.69 -65.53 14.61
N LEU A 355 35.01 -65.31 14.62
CA LEU A 355 35.81 -64.64 13.59
C LEU A 355 35.57 -65.25 12.19
N THR A 356 35.20 -64.43 11.21
CA THR A 356 35.64 -64.54 9.82
C THR A 356 35.53 -63.18 9.14
N GLU A 357 36.63 -62.75 8.52
CA GLU A 357 36.70 -61.61 7.62
C GLU A 357 35.85 -61.87 6.38
N GLU A 358 34.73 -61.16 6.22
CA GLU A 358 34.08 -60.99 4.92
C GLU A 358 33.62 -59.53 4.74
N LYS A 359 33.64 -59.10 3.49
CA LYS A 359 33.43 -57.75 2.91
C LYS A 359 32.38 -56.88 3.61
N PRO A 360 32.43 -55.52 3.44
CA PRO A 360 31.33 -54.66 3.86
C PRO A 360 30.14 -54.92 2.93
N ASP A 361 29.38 -55.96 3.25
CA ASP A 361 28.10 -56.23 2.64
C ASP A 361 27.16 -55.14 3.14
N CYS A 362 26.67 -54.32 2.21
CA CYS A 362 25.71 -53.28 2.51
C CYS A 362 24.44 -53.96 3.03
N LYS A 363 24.32 -54.12 4.35
CA LYS A 363 23.04 -54.50 4.96
C LYS A 363 22.00 -53.50 4.47
N ASN A 364 20.99 -54.00 3.75
CA ASN A 364 19.85 -53.19 3.36
C ASN A 364 19.30 -52.53 4.63
N PRO A 365 19.19 -51.18 4.67
CA PRO A 365 18.67 -50.50 5.84
C PRO A 365 17.29 -51.07 6.18
N THR A 366 17.14 -51.52 7.41
CA THR A 366 15.90 -52.06 7.97
C THR A 366 15.03 -50.88 8.43
N PHE A 367 13.70 -51.05 8.50
CA PHE A 367 12.72 -50.03 8.94
C PHE A 367 12.91 -49.47 10.38
N ASN A 368 14.04 -49.78 11.03
CA ASN A 368 14.39 -49.34 12.38
C ASN A 368 14.88 -47.88 12.42
N ASP A 369 15.36 -47.34 11.29
CA ASP A 369 15.73 -45.92 11.22
C ASP A 369 14.53 -45.07 10.78
N PHE A 370 14.11 -44.14 11.64
CA PHE A 370 13.03 -43.19 11.36
C PHE A 370 13.23 -42.43 10.05
N ARG A 371 14.47 -42.09 9.68
CA ARG A 371 14.75 -41.41 8.41
C ARG A 371 14.47 -42.30 7.22
N PHE A 372 14.85 -43.57 7.31
CA PHE A 372 14.66 -44.55 6.26
C PHE A 372 13.17 -44.85 6.05
N THR A 373 12.43 -45.15 7.12
CA THR A 373 10.99 -45.40 7.10
C THR A 373 10.20 -44.20 6.55
N THR A 374 10.59 -42.98 6.92
CA THR A 374 9.98 -41.75 6.37
C THR A 374 10.19 -41.64 4.86
N LEU A 375 11.38 -41.97 4.36
CA LEU A 375 11.69 -41.95 2.92
C LEU A 375 10.96 -43.06 2.15
N GLU A 376 10.81 -44.24 2.74
CA GLU A 376 10.06 -45.33 2.11
C GLU A 376 8.57 -45.04 2.05
N LEU A 377 7.96 -44.55 3.13
CA LEU A 377 6.57 -44.08 3.11
C LEU A 377 6.36 -42.96 2.09
N PHE A 378 7.33 -42.04 1.96
CA PHE A 378 7.31 -41.02 0.91
C PHE A 378 7.37 -41.64 -0.50
N LYS A 379 8.26 -42.61 -0.74
CA LYS A 379 8.32 -43.36 -2.02
C LYS A 379 6.99 -44.08 -2.32
N PHE A 380 6.35 -44.66 -1.31
CA PHE A 380 5.03 -45.28 -1.45
C PHE A 380 3.98 -44.26 -1.89
N THR A 381 3.98 -43.04 -1.36
CA THR A 381 3.01 -42.02 -1.78
C THR A 381 3.18 -41.53 -3.22
N ILE A 382 4.40 -41.58 -3.78
CA ILE A 382 4.66 -41.26 -5.19
C ILE A 382 4.34 -42.45 -6.11
N GLY A 383 4.30 -43.68 -5.56
CA GLY A 383 4.11 -44.92 -6.31
C GLY A 383 5.42 -45.59 -6.74
N MET A 384 6.55 -45.23 -6.12
CA MET A 384 7.88 -45.82 -6.37
C MET A 384 8.32 -46.75 -5.21
N GLY A 385 7.46 -46.97 -4.21
CA GLY A 385 7.79 -47.85 -3.09
C GLY A 385 7.65 -49.32 -3.50
N ASP A 386 8.73 -50.07 -3.40
CA ASP A 386 8.69 -51.52 -3.50
C ASP A 386 8.47 -52.12 -2.11
N LEU A 387 7.47 -53.00 -2.01
CA LEU A 387 7.26 -53.81 -0.81
C LEU A 387 8.27 -54.96 -0.84
N GLU A 388 9.51 -54.71 -0.41
CA GLU A 388 10.44 -55.80 -0.13
C GLU A 388 9.98 -56.50 1.15
N PHE A 389 9.31 -57.63 0.97
CA PHE A 389 8.73 -58.44 2.04
C PHE A 389 9.82 -58.93 2.99
N THR A 390 9.91 -58.30 4.16
CA THR A 390 10.62 -58.89 5.29
C THR A 390 9.63 -59.80 6.02
N ASP A 391 9.61 -61.10 5.68
CA ASP A 391 8.80 -62.14 6.36
C ASP A 391 9.19 -62.37 7.84
N GLN A 392 9.94 -61.44 8.45
CA GLN A 392 10.64 -61.60 9.73
C GLN A 392 9.95 -60.90 10.91
N TYR A 393 8.80 -60.24 10.74
CA TYR A 393 8.14 -59.49 11.82
C TYR A 393 6.96 -60.21 12.49
N GLN A 394 6.87 -60.06 13.81
CA GLN A 394 5.90 -60.74 14.67
C GLN A 394 4.44 -60.29 14.44
N TYR A 395 4.22 -59.05 13.99
CA TYR A 395 2.90 -58.43 13.80
C TYR A 395 2.62 -57.98 12.35
N LYS A 396 2.90 -58.86 11.37
CA LYS A 396 2.73 -58.56 9.93
C LYS A 396 1.33 -58.03 9.54
N GLU A 397 0.28 -58.53 10.17
CA GLU A 397 -1.10 -58.13 9.86
C GLU A 397 -1.37 -56.67 10.25
N VAL A 398 -0.84 -56.21 11.38
CA VAL A 398 -0.98 -54.83 11.85
C VAL A 398 -0.23 -53.87 10.93
N PHE A 399 0.93 -54.29 10.44
CA PHE A 399 1.72 -53.51 9.48
C PHE A 399 0.95 -53.29 8.17
N TYR A 400 0.34 -54.34 7.59
CA TYR A 400 -0.45 -54.20 6.37
C TYR A 400 -1.67 -53.30 6.56
N VAL A 401 -2.39 -53.44 7.68
CA VAL A 401 -3.53 -52.57 7.99
C VAL A 401 -3.09 -51.11 8.09
N LEU A 402 -1.99 -50.84 8.78
CA LEU A 402 -1.47 -49.49 8.96
C LEU A 402 -1.01 -48.87 7.62
N LEU A 403 -0.29 -49.64 6.79
CA LEU A 403 0.16 -49.20 5.47
C LEU A 403 -1.01 -48.95 4.50
N ILE A 404 -2.00 -49.85 4.44
CA ILE A 404 -3.19 -49.67 3.59
C ILE A 404 -3.98 -48.45 4.07
N SER A 405 -4.16 -48.29 5.38
CA SER A 405 -4.85 -47.12 5.93
C SER A 405 -4.13 -45.81 5.57
N TYR A 406 -2.79 -45.79 5.63
CA TYR A 406 -1.98 -44.66 5.22
C TYR A 406 -2.18 -44.33 3.73
N ILE A 407 -2.10 -45.32 2.84
CA ILE A 407 -2.31 -45.12 1.39
C ILE A 407 -3.71 -44.59 1.10
N VAL A 408 -4.74 -45.14 1.74
CA VAL A 408 -6.13 -44.70 1.56
C VAL A 408 -6.32 -43.27 2.08
N PHE A 409 -5.84 -42.95 3.28
CA PHE A 409 -5.98 -41.61 3.85
C PHE A 409 -5.19 -40.57 3.06
N THR A 410 -3.95 -40.88 2.68
CA THR A 410 -3.13 -39.96 1.86
C THR A 410 -3.75 -39.74 0.48
N TYR A 411 -4.21 -40.79 -0.20
CA TYR A 411 -4.75 -40.66 -1.55
C TYR A 411 -6.15 -40.04 -1.57
N ILE A 412 -7.06 -40.47 -0.71
CA ILE A 412 -8.47 -40.01 -0.73
C ILE A 412 -8.64 -38.65 -0.05
N LEU A 413 -8.05 -38.42 1.13
CA LEU A 413 -8.26 -37.14 1.83
C LEU A 413 -7.43 -36.02 1.21
N LEU A 414 -6.17 -36.28 0.89
CA LEU A 414 -5.26 -35.21 0.48
C LEU A 414 -5.53 -34.77 -0.97
N LEU A 415 -5.85 -35.69 -1.89
CA LEU A 415 -6.18 -35.35 -3.27
C LEU A 415 -7.51 -34.60 -3.38
N ASN A 416 -8.53 -35.01 -2.62
CA ASN A 416 -9.82 -34.32 -2.59
C ASN A 416 -9.72 -32.92 -1.96
N MET A 417 -8.93 -32.77 -0.88
CA MET A 417 -8.68 -31.46 -0.28
C MET A 417 -7.89 -30.53 -1.21
N LEU A 418 -6.85 -31.04 -1.88
CA LEU A 418 -6.03 -30.25 -2.81
C LEU A 418 -6.86 -29.77 -4.01
N ILE A 419 -7.68 -30.65 -4.60
CA ILE A 419 -8.56 -30.27 -5.72
C ILE A 419 -9.60 -29.24 -5.27
N ALA A 420 -10.18 -29.41 -4.07
CA ALA A 420 -11.17 -28.47 -3.54
C ALA A 420 -10.58 -27.07 -3.29
N LEU A 421 -9.36 -27.00 -2.72
CA LEU A 421 -8.66 -25.73 -2.53
C LEU A 421 -8.26 -25.11 -3.86
N MET A 422 -7.66 -25.89 -4.76
CA MET A 422 -7.25 -25.41 -6.08
C MET A 422 -8.43 -24.86 -6.89
N ASN A 423 -9.58 -25.54 -6.94
CA ASN A 423 -10.74 -25.06 -7.68
C ASN A 423 -11.30 -23.74 -7.12
N LYS A 424 -11.40 -23.62 -5.78
CA LYS A 424 -11.85 -22.39 -5.12
C LYS A 424 -10.88 -21.23 -5.38
N THR A 425 -9.58 -21.52 -5.37
CA THR A 425 -8.52 -20.54 -5.63
C THR A 425 -8.49 -20.13 -7.10
N VAL A 426 -8.65 -21.05 -8.05
CA VAL A 426 -8.76 -20.76 -9.49
C VAL A 426 -9.91 -19.79 -9.78
N GLU A 427 -11.10 -20.06 -9.24
CA GLU A 427 -12.30 -19.26 -9.49
C GLU A 427 -12.13 -17.82 -8.98
N LYS A 428 -11.66 -17.67 -7.73
CA LYS A 428 -11.42 -16.35 -7.12
C LYS A 428 -10.24 -15.61 -7.77
N LEU A 429 -9.17 -16.30 -8.12
CA LEU A 429 -7.95 -15.68 -8.66
C LEU A 429 -8.05 -15.32 -10.14
N SER A 430 -9.01 -15.85 -10.91
CA SER A 430 -9.06 -15.60 -12.36
C SER A 430 -9.15 -14.11 -12.73
N GLU A 431 -9.88 -13.30 -11.95
CA GLU A 431 -10.01 -11.86 -12.19
C GLU A 431 -8.84 -11.05 -11.58
N GLU A 432 -8.44 -11.37 -10.35
CA GLU A 432 -7.33 -10.72 -9.64
C GLU A 432 -5.98 -10.99 -10.33
N SER A 433 -5.73 -12.22 -10.79
CA SER A 433 -4.50 -12.64 -11.47
C SER A 433 -4.24 -11.86 -12.74
N ARG A 434 -5.27 -11.40 -13.45
CA ARG A 434 -5.12 -10.54 -14.62
C ARG A 434 -4.53 -9.18 -14.25
N ASN A 435 -4.95 -8.61 -13.11
CA ASN A 435 -4.43 -7.34 -12.62
C ASN A 435 -3.01 -7.51 -12.06
N ILE A 436 -2.76 -8.60 -11.33
CA ILE A 436 -1.43 -8.95 -10.82
C ILE A 436 -0.45 -9.21 -11.97
N TRP A 437 -0.88 -9.91 -13.04
CA TRP A 437 -0.06 -10.12 -14.23
C TRP A 437 0.29 -8.80 -14.91
N LYS A 438 -0.66 -7.87 -15.06
CA LYS A 438 -0.38 -6.53 -15.58
C LYS A 438 0.65 -5.80 -14.73
N LEU A 439 0.54 -5.88 -13.40
CA LEU A 439 1.51 -5.29 -12.46
C LEU A 439 2.89 -5.95 -12.59
N GLN A 440 2.97 -7.28 -12.60
CA GLN A 440 4.23 -8.00 -12.79
C GLN A 440 4.89 -7.67 -14.13
N ARG A 441 4.10 -7.53 -15.19
CA ARG A 441 4.59 -7.11 -16.50
C ARG A 441 5.12 -5.68 -16.46
N ALA A 442 4.43 -4.76 -15.77
CA ALA A 442 4.88 -3.40 -15.54
C ALA A 442 6.22 -3.35 -14.79
N VAL A 443 6.36 -4.15 -13.72
CA VAL A 443 7.61 -4.31 -12.96
C VAL A 443 8.76 -4.71 -13.89
N THR A 444 8.59 -5.80 -14.65
CA THR A 444 9.62 -6.29 -15.57
C THR A 444 10.00 -5.25 -16.63
N ILE A 445 9.02 -4.51 -17.17
CA ILE A 445 9.30 -3.47 -18.17
C ILE A 445 10.11 -2.31 -17.57
N LEU A 446 9.78 -1.86 -16.36
CA LEU A 446 10.53 -0.81 -15.68
C LEU A 446 11.93 -1.25 -15.28
N ASP A 447 12.09 -2.48 -14.79
CA ASP A 447 13.41 -3.06 -14.49
C ASP A 447 14.29 -3.09 -15.75
N LEU A 448 13.70 -3.51 -16.88
CA LEU A 448 14.38 -3.47 -18.18
C LEU A 448 14.71 -2.04 -18.60
N GLU A 449 13.79 -1.09 -18.47
CA GLU A 449 14.02 0.31 -18.83
C GLU A 449 15.14 0.94 -17.99
N ARG A 450 15.21 0.64 -16.70
CA ARG A 450 16.26 1.11 -15.79
C ARG A 450 17.63 0.53 -16.13
N SER A 451 17.69 -0.66 -16.72
CA SER A 451 18.93 -1.27 -17.20
C SER A 451 19.46 -0.63 -18.49
N LEU A 452 18.62 0.12 -19.22
CA LEU A 452 19.02 0.78 -20.45
C LEU A 452 19.82 2.07 -20.16
N PRO A 453 20.87 2.36 -20.95
CA PRO A 453 21.54 3.66 -20.93
C PRO A 453 20.58 4.83 -21.21
N SER A 454 20.84 5.98 -20.59
CA SER A 454 20.01 7.19 -20.68
C SER A 454 19.75 7.68 -22.11
N PHE A 455 20.68 7.45 -23.04
CA PHE A 455 20.51 7.83 -24.45
C PHE A 455 19.42 7.02 -25.16
N LEU A 456 19.31 5.71 -24.88
CA LEU A 456 18.25 4.85 -25.44
C LEU A 456 16.90 5.23 -24.86
N ARG A 457 16.87 5.52 -23.55
CA ARG A 457 15.65 5.95 -22.86
C ARG A 457 15.06 7.22 -23.49
N ARG A 458 15.90 8.22 -23.75
CA ARG A 458 15.46 9.46 -24.42
C ARG A 458 14.98 9.20 -25.85
N ARG A 459 15.66 8.32 -26.58
CA ARG A 459 15.32 8.01 -27.99
C ARG A 459 14.00 7.26 -28.13
N PHE A 460 13.69 6.36 -27.20
CA PHE A 460 12.48 5.55 -27.18
C PHE A 460 11.41 6.07 -26.20
N ARG A 461 11.50 7.36 -25.81
CA ARG A 461 10.49 7.98 -24.94
C ARG A 461 9.12 7.90 -25.62
N SER A 462 8.13 7.41 -24.87
CA SER A 462 6.76 7.31 -25.36
C SER A 462 6.06 8.66 -25.31
N GLY A 463 5.07 8.85 -26.19
CA GLY A 463 4.30 10.09 -26.30
C GLY A 463 4.83 11.02 -27.39
N VAL A 464 4.10 12.12 -27.57
CA VAL A 464 4.35 13.16 -28.58
C VAL A 464 4.26 14.50 -27.90
N GLU A 465 5.22 15.38 -28.20
CA GLU A 465 5.16 16.77 -27.76
C GLU A 465 4.09 17.52 -28.55
N LYS A 466 3.10 18.07 -27.85
CA LYS A 466 1.98 18.82 -28.43
C LYS A 466 1.98 20.22 -27.83
N LYS A 467 1.90 21.22 -28.70
CA LYS A 467 1.62 22.61 -28.31
C LYS A 467 0.13 22.76 -28.03
N LEU A 468 -0.20 23.09 -26.79
CA LEU A 468 -1.55 23.40 -26.35
C LEU A 468 -1.64 24.93 -26.22
N GLY A 469 -2.51 25.55 -27.01
CA GLY A 469 -2.72 27.00 -26.96
C GLY A 469 -3.90 27.34 -26.05
N TRP A 470 -3.72 28.34 -25.19
CA TRP A 470 -4.76 28.85 -24.29
C TRP A 470 -4.73 30.37 -24.14
N ALA A 471 -5.72 30.90 -23.42
CA ALA A 471 -5.90 32.35 -23.24
C ALA A 471 -4.69 33.06 -22.59
N CYS A 472 -3.89 32.33 -21.80
CA CYS A 472 -2.71 32.84 -21.08
C CYS A 472 -1.35 32.57 -21.78
N GLY A 473 -1.32 31.93 -22.97
CA GLY A 473 -0.09 31.56 -23.67
C GLY A 473 -0.13 30.23 -24.44
N GLU A 474 1.01 29.83 -25.01
CA GLU A 474 1.21 28.47 -25.54
C GLU A 474 2.08 27.68 -24.55
N GLU A 475 1.68 26.46 -24.19
CA GLU A 475 2.52 25.54 -23.42
C GLU A 475 2.69 24.24 -24.20
N THR A 476 3.92 23.72 -24.17
CA THR A 476 4.30 22.44 -24.75
C THR A 476 4.20 21.35 -23.70
N ARG A 477 3.36 20.34 -23.94
CA ARG A 477 3.26 19.16 -23.07
C ARG A 477 3.60 17.88 -23.80
N TRP A 478 4.15 16.93 -23.05
CA TRP A 478 4.40 15.57 -23.51
C TRP A 478 3.15 14.72 -23.27
N CYS A 479 2.42 14.41 -24.33
CA CYS A 479 1.14 13.73 -24.24
C CYS A 479 1.19 12.35 -24.91
N PHE A 480 0.43 11.40 -24.39
CA PHE A 480 0.15 10.11 -25.01
C PHE A 480 -1.24 10.11 -25.65
N ARG A 481 -1.36 9.55 -26.85
CA ARG A 481 -2.61 9.53 -27.63
C ARG A 481 -3.38 8.23 -27.46
#